data_AF-A0A6L3JP98-F1
#
_entry.id   AF-A0A6L3JP98-F1
#
_cell.length_a   1.000
_cell.length_b   1.000
_cell.length_c   1.000
_cell.angle_alpha   90.00
_cell.angle_beta   90.00
_cell.angle_gamma   90.00
#
_symmetry.space_group_name_H-M   'P 1'
#
loop_
_entity.id
_entity.type
_entity.pdbx_description
1 polymer ?
#
loop_
_entity_poly.entity_id
_entity_poly.type
_entity_poly.pdbx_seq_one_letter_code
_entity_poly.pdbx_strand_id
1 'polypeptide(L)'
;MKKLFFILLFIIMLLPSMAQQKNVIPEKVMKQIYEEVKTPYKYGMVVVPTDNKHLIDCPTIFRIKGKWYMSYIVYDGQQNKGGRGYETHLAVSDYLLNWKKMGHILSFPDANSKRWDKNQRAGYIALIDYKWGGSYEPEKFDGKYWMSYFGGEISGYERGCLQIGTAYTIGDITKAHEWQVFDKPVLSPRDSSAAWWEKITQYKSFVIKDKKKKMGFPFVMFYNAAGVNPKNNIKAERIGIALSNDMIHWHRYVNNPVIDHNEGIT
;
A
#
# COMPACT_ATOMS: atom_id res chain seq x y z
N MET A 1 -29.02 54.60 20.19
CA MET A 1 -27.76 53.84 20.02
C MET A 1 -27.85 52.36 20.40
N LYS A 2 -28.67 51.94 21.38
CA LYS A 2 -28.81 50.50 21.75
C LYS A 2 -29.58 49.62 20.75
N LYS A 3 -30.43 50.18 19.88
CA LYS A 3 -31.19 49.39 18.88
C LYS A 3 -30.42 49.08 17.58
N LEU A 4 -29.39 49.88 17.22
CA LEU A 4 -28.56 49.60 16.04
C LEU A 4 -27.52 48.49 16.30
N PHE A 5 -27.13 48.29 17.56
CA PHE A 5 -26.15 47.28 17.95
C PHE A 5 -26.72 45.85 17.92
N PHE A 6 -28.03 45.70 18.12
CA PHE A 6 -28.71 44.40 18.08
C PHE A 6 -28.93 43.86 16.66
N ILE A 7 -29.00 44.73 15.65
CA ILE A 7 -29.18 44.33 14.25
C ILE A 7 -27.85 43.83 13.65
N LEU A 8 -26.72 44.40 14.06
CA LEU A 8 -25.40 43.95 13.62
C LEU A 8 -25.00 42.59 14.22
N LEU A 9 -25.50 42.26 15.41
CA LEU A 9 -25.25 40.96 16.05
C LEU A 9 -26.05 39.80 15.42
N PHE A 10 -27.17 40.09 14.75
CA PHE A 10 -28.00 39.08 14.10
C PHE A 10 -27.53 38.71 12.68
N ILE A 11 -26.76 39.59 12.02
CA ILE A 11 -26.21 39.34 10.68
C ILE A 11 -24.95 38.46 10.73
N ILE A 12 -24.25 38.41 11.88
CA ILE A 12 -23.08 37.53 12.06
C ILE A 12 -23.51 36.08 12.41
N MET A 13 -24.74 35.85 12.88
CA MET A 13 -25.27 34.50 13.15
C MET A 13 -25.89 33.81 11.93
N LEU A 14 -25.94 34.48 10.77
CA LEU A 14 -26.48 33.96 9.51
C LEU A 14 -25.39 33.62 8.48
N LEU A 15 -24.13 33.48 8.90
CA LEU A 15 -23.20 32.66 8.12
C LEU A 15 -23.67 31.21 8.29
N PRO A 16 -24.29 30.58 7.27
CA PRO A 16 -24.50 29.16 7.36
C PRO A 16 -23.13 28.54 7.58
N SER A 17 -23.08 27.58 8.50
CA SER A 17 -21.99 26.65 8.67
C SER A 17 -21.73 25.92 7.33
N MET A 18 -21.09 26.60 6.38
CA MET A 18 -20.38 26.03 5.24
C MET A 18 -18.99 25.53 5.68
N ALA A 19 -18.79 25.35 6.98
CA ALA A 19 -17.73 24.54 7.51
C ALA A 19 -18.08 23.07 7.21
N GLN A 20 -17.41 22.55 6.18
CA GLN A 20 -17.31 21.12 5.87
C GLN A 20 -18.54 20.53 5.18
N GLN A 21 -18.84 21.01 3.97
CA GLN A 21 -19.35 20.09 2.95
C GLN A 21 -18.25 19.03 2.78
N LYS A 22 -18.38 17.90 3.49
CA LYS A 22 -17.62 16.69 3.18
C LYS A 22 -17.72 16.55 1.67
N ASN A 23 -16.60 16.49 0.97
CA ASN A 23 -16.56 16.27 -0.49
C ASN A 23 -17.07 14.86 -0.78
N VAL A 24 -18.36 14.61 -0.52
CA VAL A 24 -19.04 13.37 -0.79
C VAL A 24 -19.23 13.32 -2.29
N ILE A 25 -18.68 12.28 -2.91
CA ILE A 25 -18.87 12.03 -4.33
C ILE A 25 -20.36 11.75 -4.56
N PRO A 26 -21.05 12.47 -5.47
CA PRO A 26 -22.48 12.26 -5.70
C PRO A 26 -22.79 10.82 -6.09
N GLU A 27 -23.93 10.29 -5.65
CA GLU A 27 -24.35 8.91 -5.93
C GLU A 27 -24.33 8.60 -7.44
N LYS A 28 -24.77 9.53 -8.27
CA LYS A 28 -24.71 9.42 -9.74
C LYS A 28 -23.28 9.17 -10.24
N VAL A 29 -22.28 9.85 -9.67
CA VAL A 29 -20.87 9.68 -10.04
C VAL A 29 -20.36 8.33 -9.52
N MET A 30 -20.73 7.92 -8.31
CA MET A 30 -20.37 6.59 -7.77
C MET A 30 -20.96 5.45 -8.63
N LYS A 31 -22.19 5.60 -9.12
CA LYS A 31 -22.79 4.65 -10.06
C LYS A 31 -22.04 4.60 -11.39
N GLN A 32 -21.62 5.75 -11.93
CA GLN A 32 -20.79 5.78 -13.13
C GLN A 32 -19.45 5.06 -12.94
N ILE A 33 -18.79 5.27 -11.78
CA ILE A 33 -17.55 4.55 -11.44
C ILE A 33 -17.83 3.04 -11.37
N TYR A 34 -18.90 2.61 -10.70
CA TYR A 34 -19.27 1.19 -10.64
C TYR A 34 -19.46 0.58 -12.02
N GLU A 35 -20.21 1.25 -12.90
CA GLU A 35 -20.47 0.76 -14.26
C GLU A 35 -19.19 0.67 -15.11
N GLU A 36 -18.22 1.57 -14.90
CA GLU A 36 -16.93 1.58 -15.58
C GLU A 36 -15.98 0.48 -15.08
N VAL A 37 -15.95 0.20 -13.77
CA VAL A 37 -14.93 -0.69 -13.17
C VAL A 37 -15.40 -2.12 -12.91
N LYS A 38 -16.70 -2.43 -13.07
CA LYS A 38 -17.25 -3.76 -12.78
C LYS A 38 -16.64 -4.84 -13.69
N THR A 39 -16.36 -6.01 -13.11
CA THR A 39 -15.81 -7.18 -13.81
C THR A 39 -16.70 -8.42 -13.60
N PRO A 40 -17.87 -8.53 -14.26
CA PRO A 40 -18.86 -9.57 -13.98
C PRO A 40 -18.41 -10.99 -14.38
N TYR A 41 -17.42 -11.12 -15.26
CA TYR A 41 -16.97 -12.41 -15.80
C TYR A 41 -15.66 -12.85 -15.15
N LYS A 42 -15.69 -13.96 -14.41
CA LYS A 42 -14.49 -14.57 -13.81
C LYS A 42 -13.79 -15.45 -14.84
N TYR A 43 -12.61 -15.04 -15.30
CA TYR A 43 -11.79 -15.85 -16.23
C TYR A 43 -11.29 -17.14 -15.56
N GLY A 44 -10.73 -17.03 -14.36
CA GLY A 44 -10.15 -18.15 -13.62
C GLY A 44 -8.83 -17.78 -12.94
N MET A 45 -8.12 -18.79 -12.45
CA MET A 45 -6.81 -18.62 -11.83
C MET A 45 -5.73 -18.41 -12.89
N VAL A 46 -4.81 -17.46 -12.66
CA VAL A 46 -3.79 -17.06 -13.65
C VAL A 46 -2.36 -17.37 -13.23
N VAL A 47 -2.08 -17.37 -11.92
CA VAL A 47 -0.82 -17.83 -11.32
C VAL A 47 -1.21 -18.69 -10.12
N VAL A 48 -0.78 -19.95 -10.12
CA VAL A 48 -1.14 -20.92 -9.08
C VAL A 48 0.12 -21.57 -8.49
N PRO A 49 0.10 -21.95 -7.19
CA PRO A 49 1.13 -22.80 -6.63
C PRO A 49 1.10 -24.17 -7.32
N THR A 50 2.25 -24.83 -7.41
CA THR A 50 2.38 -26.17 -8.01
C THR A 50 2.19 -27.29 -7.00
N ASP A 51 2.00 -26.93 -5.73
CA ASP A 51 1.85 -27.84 -4.61
C ASP A 51 1.03 -27.17 -3.50
N ASN A 52 0.70 -27.95 -2.47
CA ASN A 52 -0.03 -27.46 -1.30
C ASN A 52 0.90 -26.87 -0.23
N LYS A 53 2.17 -26.60 -0.52
CA LYS A 53 3.14 -26.05 0.44
C LYS A 53 3.42 -24.58 0.19
N HIS A 54 2.76 -23.98 -0.79
CA HIS A 54 2.90 -22.56 -1.12
C HIS A 54 1.54 -21.90 -1.28
N LEU A 55 1.45 -20.66 -0.81
CA LEU A 55 0.32 -19.77 -1.09
C LEU A 55 0.81 -18.62 -1.95
N ILE A 56 -0.03 -18.17 -2.89
CA ILE A 56 0.27 -17.04 -3.78
C ILE A 56 -0.79 -15.97 -3.55
N ASP A 57 -0.34 -14.72 -3.36
CA ASP A 57 -1.22 -13.59 -3.14
C ASP A 57 -0.61 -12.27 -3.64
N CYS A 58 -1.36 -11.17 -3.51
CA CYS A 58 -0.92 -9.80 -3.64
C CYS A 58 -0.33 -9.43 -5.01
N PRO A 59 -1.08 -9.59 -6.11
CA PRO A 59 -0.62 -9.19 -7.43
C PRO A 59 -0.44 -7.66 -7.53
N THR A 60 0.66 -7.22 -8.13
CA THR A 60 0.87 -5.85 -8.61
C THR A 60 1.19 -5.90 -10.10
N ILE A 61 0.31 -5.35 -10.94
CA ILE A 61 0.42 -5.40 -12.39
C ILE A 61 1.03 -4.11 -12.92
N PHE A 62 2.00 -4.24 -13.82
CA PHE A 62 2.61 -3.12 -14.53
C PHE A 62 2.96 -3.51 -15.96
N ARG A 63 3.21 -2.52 -16.82
CA ARG A 63 3.51 -2.73 -18.23
C ARG A 63 4.83 -2.09 -18.60
N ILE A 64 5.62 -2.75 -19.44
CA ILE A 64 6.87 -2.20 -20.00
C ILE A 64 7.02 -2.70 -21.43
N LYS A 65 7.22 -1.78 -22.37
CA LYS A 65 7.50 -2.08 -23.79
C LYS A 65 6.51 -3.11 -24.39
N GLY A 66 5.23 -2.91 -24.11
CA GLY A 66 4.15 -3.75 -24.63
C GLY A 66 3.95 -5.11 -23.94
N LYS A 67 4.79 -5.49 -22.96
CA LYS A 67 4.60 -6.69 -22.14
C LYS A 67 4.07 -6.34 -20.76
N TRP A 68 3.25 -7.23 -20.21
CA TRP A 68 2.70 -7.13 -18.87
C TRP A 68 3.55 -7.92 -17.89
N TYR A 69 3.70 -7.37 -16.69
CA TYR A 69 4.45 -7.95 -15.60
C TYR A 69 3.59 -7.94 -14.34
N MET A 70 3.77 -8.96 -13.51
CA MET A 70 3.09 -9.12 -12.24
C MET A 70 4.16 -9.40 -11.20
N SER A 71 4.33 -8.50 -10.24
CA SER A 71 4.93 -8.93 -8.98
C SER A 71 3.86 -9.59 -8.13
N TYR A 72 4.21 -10.65 -7.41
CA TYR A 72 3.32 -11.36 -6.52
C TYR A 72 4.09 -11.94 -5.35
N ILE A 73 3.39 -12.24 -4.27
CA ILE A 73 3.99 -12.72 -3.03
C ILE A 73 3.77 -14.23 -2.94
N VAL A 74 4.80 -14.95 -2.49
CA VAL A 74 4.73 -16.38 -2.17
C VAL A 74 5.00 -16.56 -0.69
N TYR A 75 4.10 -17.27 -0.01
CA TYR A 75 4.33 -17.82 1.32
C TYR A 75 4.82 -19.27 1.19
N ASP A 76 5.95 -19.60 1.79
CA ASP A 76 6.56 -20.93 1.77
C ASP A 76 5.97 -21.88 2.84
N GLY A 77 4.65 -21.93 2.93
CA GLY A 77 3.98 -22.87 3.81
C GLY A 77 2.49 -23.02 3.55
N GLN A 78 1.84 -23.72 4.46
CA GLN A 78 0.39 -23.78 4.55
C GLN A 78 -0.09 -22.85 5.65
N GLN A 79 -1.27 -22.25 5.46
CA GLN A 79 -1.91 -21.47 6.51
C GLN A 79 -2.02 -22.34 7.77
N ASN A 80 -1.49 -21.84 8.89
CA ASN A 80 -1.45 -22.51 10.20
C ASN A 80 -0.67 -23.84 10.27
N LYS A 81 0.19 -24.15 9.29
CA LYS A 81 0.91 -25.44 9.20
C LYS A 81 2.40 -25.26 8.87
N GLY A 82 3.01 -24.20 9.42
CA GLY A 82 4.43 -23.86 9.23
C GLY A 82 4.69 -23.03 7.99
N GLY A 83 5.97 -22.69 7.77
CA GLY A 83 6.48 -21.78 6.74
C GLY A 83 7.41 -20.72 7.33
N ARG A 84 8.37 -20.25 6.55
CA ARG A 84 9.28 -19.18 6.94
C ARG A 84 8.58 -17.83 6.85
N GLY A 85 7.93 -17.51 5.73
CA GLY A 85 7.20 -16.28 5.50
C GLY A 85 7.19 -15.88 4.02
N TYR A 86 7.27 -14.59 3.73
CA TYR A 86 7.08 -14.09 2.37
C TYR A 86 8.36 -13.81 1.59
N GLU A 87 8.34 -14.20 0.32
CA GLU A 87 9.22 -13.72 -0.74
C GLU A 87 8.40 -13.05 -1.84
N THR A 88 9.03 -12.15 -2.61
CA THR A 88 8.38 -11.49 -3.75
C THR A 88 8.95 -12.03 -5.06
N HIS A 89 8.05 -12.36 -5.98
CA HIS A 89 8.33 -12.96 -7.27
C HIS A 89 7.84 -12.09 -8.43
N LEU A 90 8.28 -12.43 -9.64
CA LEU A 90 7.90 -11.79 -10.89
C LEU A 90 7.34 -12.82 -11.89
N ALA A 91 6.30 -12.44 -12.62
CA ALA A 91 5.77 -13.14 -13.79
C ALA A 91 5.59 -12.17 -14.96
N VAL A 92 5.50 -12.71 -16.18
CA VAL A 92 5.29 -11.95 -17.42
C VAL A 92 4.11 -12.51 -18.22
N SER A 93 3.40 -11.64 -18.92
CA SER A 93 2.30 -11.98 -19.82
C SER A 93 2.31 -11.07 -21.06
N ASP A 94 1.86 -11.60 -22.20
CA ASP A 94 1.65 -10.80 -23.40
C ASP A 94 0.26 -10.14 -23.43
N TYR A 95 -0.72 -10.66 -22.67
CA TYR A 95 -2.14 -10.26 -22.79
C TYR A 95 -2.96 -10.40 -21.50
N LEU A 96 -2.32 -10.29 -20.33
CA LEU A 96 -2.94 -10.29 -18.99
C LEU A 96 -3.58 -11.60 -18.51
N LEU A 97 -3.83 -12.58 -19.38
CA LEU A 97 -4.56 -13.80 -19.00
C LEU A 97 -3.64 -15.01 -18.76
N ASN A 98 -2.62 -15.20 -19.60
CA ASN A 98 -1.64 -16.28 -19.42
C ASN A 98 -0.32 -15.73 -18.91
N TRP A 99 0.16 -16.26 -17.79
CA TRP A 99 1.33 -15.75 -17.09
C TRP A 99 2.43 -16.80 -16.99
N LYS A 100 3.65 -16.40 -17.34
CA LYS A 100 4.86 -17.20 -17.16
C LYS A 100 5.60 -16.71 -15.90
N LYS A 101 5.73 -17.59 -14.89
CA LYS A 101 6.57 -17.34 -13.71
C LYS A 101 8.02 -17.16 -14.14
N MET A 102 8.70 -16.16 -13.57
CA MET A 102 10.09 -15.83 -13.92
C MET A 102 11.07 -16.18 -12.80
N GLY A 103 10.90 -15.59 -11.61
CA GLY A 103 11.83 -15.77 -10.49
C GLY A 103 11.61 -14.75 -9.38
N HIS A 104 12.54 -14.70 -8.44
CA HIS A 104 12.47 -13.82 -7.27
C HIS A 104 12.92 -12.39 -7.60
N ILE A 105 12.36 -11.42 -6.86
CA ILE A 105 12.80 -10.03 -6.84
C ILE A 105 13.07 -9.50 -5.42
N LEU A 106 12.52 -10.18 -4.40
CA LEU A 106 12.96 -10.06 -3.00
C LEU A 106 12.92 -11.43 -2.34
N SER A 107 14.08 -12.04 -2.17
CA SER A 107 14.26 -13.36 -1.56
C SER A 107 14.56 -13.25 -0.09
N PHE A 108 14.39 -14.34 0.66
CA PHE A 108 14.95 -14.44 2.00
C PHE A 108 16.46 -14.15 1.99
N PRO A 109 16.98 -13.42 2.99
CA PRO A 109 18.41 -13.32 3.15
C PRO A 109 19.00 -14.64 3.68
N ASP A 110 20.33 -14.73 3.66
CA ASP A 110 21.09 -15.83 4.23
C ASP A 110 20.59 -16.24 5.62
N ALA A 111 20.67 -17.53 5.94
CA ALA A 111 20.10 -18.11 7.15
C ALA A 111 20.61 -17.45 8.46
N ASN A 112 21.84 -16.94 8.47
CA ASN A 112 22.46 -16.27 9.62
C ASN A 112 22.22 -14.75 9.67
N SER A 113 21.39 -14.23 8.77
CA SER A 113 21.08 -12.80 8.68
C SER A 113 20.38 -12.30 9.94
N LYS A 114 20.88 -11.17 10.46
CA LYS A 114 20.28 -10.43 11.58
C LYS A 114 19.35 -9.31 11.12
N ARG A 115 18.96 -9.30 9.85
CA ARG A 115 18.09 -8.26 9.28
C ARG A 115 16.70 -8.28 9.92
N TRP A 116 16.11 -7.10 10.04
CA TRP A 116 14.75 -6.91 10.56
C TRP A 116 13.68 -7.57 9.69
N ASP A 117 13.98 -7.79 8.41
CA ASP A 117 13.10 -8.35 7.37
C ASP A 117 13.48 -9.80 6.97
N LYS A 118 14.18 -10.54 7.84
CA LYS A 118 14.78 -11.83 7.48
C LYS A 118 13.79 -12.96 7.13
N ASN A 119 12.53 -12.81 7.53
CA ASN A 119 11.50 -13.84 7.33
C ASN A 119 10.28 -13.33 6.55
N GLN A 120 10.13 -12.03 6.33
CA GLN A 120 9.01 -11.48 5.58
C GLN A 120 9.53 -10.41 4.63
N ARG A 121 9.27 -10.57 3.34
CA ARG A 121 9.66 -9.62 2.27
C ARG A 121 8.56 -9.56 1.22
N ALA A 122 7.45 -8.93 1.58
CA ALA A 122 6.24 -8.86 0.77
C ALA A 122 6.17 -7.51 0.02
N GLY A 123 6.54 -7.52 -1.25
CA GLY A 123 6.84 -6.31 -2.04
C GLY A 123 5.77 -5.90 -3.06
N TYR A 124 5.66 -4.59 -3.25
CA TYR A 124 4.69 -3.90 -4.11
C TYR A 124 5.41 -2.86 -4.97
N ILE A 125 5.42 -3.06 -6.29
CA ILE A 125 6.06 -2.11 -7.23
C ILE A 125 5.40 -0.73 -7.08
N ALA A 126 6.22 0.30 -6.90
CA ALA A 126 5.78 1.67 -6.65
C ALA A 126 5.81 2.53 -7.93
N LEU A 127 5.20 3.70 -7.82
CA LEU A 127 5.24 4.78 -8.82
C LEU A 127 4.68 4.38 -10.19
N ILE A 128 3.79 3.38 -10.22
CA ILE A 128 3.04 2.99 -11.41
C ILE A 128 2.09 4.13 -11.80
N ASP A 129 2.00 4.44 -13.10
CA ASP A 129 0.99 5.36 -13.64
C ASP A 129 -0.41 4.91 -13.20
N TYR A 130 -1.01 5.70 -12.31
CA TYR A 130 -2.32 5.42 -11.73
C TYR A 130 -3.47 6.00 -12.55
N LYS A 131 -3.21 6.58 -13.74
CA LYS A 131 -4.26 7.02 -14.65
C LYS A 131 -5.09 5.81 -15.12
N TRP A 132 -6.41 5.86 -14.91
CA TRP A 132 -7.33 4.86 -15.45
C TRP A 132 -7.21 4.73 -16.97
N GLY A 133 -7.04 3.52 -17.48
CA GLY A 133 -6.76 3.26 -18.90
C GLY A 133 -5.43 3.86 -19.39
N GLY A 134 -4.51 4.15 -18.48
CA GLY A 134 -3.23 4.82 -18.75
C GLY A 134 -2.13 3.89 -19.24
N SER A 135 -0.88 4.26 -18.95
CA SER A 135 0.28 3.52 -19.45
C SER A 135 0.53 2.23 -18.67
N TYR A 136 0.16 2.21 -17.38
CA TYR A 136 0.53 1.19 -16.38
C TYR A 136 2.05 1.03 -16.19
N GLU A 137 2.83 2.01 -16.62
CA GLU A 137 4.29 1.97 -16.52
C GLU A 137 4.74 2.51 -15.15
N PRO A 138 5.70 1.85 -14.47
CA PRO A 138 6.35 2.42 -13.30
C PRO A 138 7.31 3.55 -13.71
N GLU A 139 7.24 4.67 -13.01
CA GLU A 139 8.18 5.77 -13.19
C GLU A 139 9.47 5.56 -12.38
N LYS A 140 10.59 6.04 -12.93
CA LYS A 140 11.83 6.17 -12.16
C LYS A 140 11.81 7.43 -11.29
N PHE A 141 12.48 7.35 -10.15
CA PHE A 141 12.90 8.50 -9.36
C PHE A 141 14.36 8.32 -8.97
N ASP A 142 15.17 9.37 -9.16
CA ASP A 142 16.61 9.32 -8.92
C ASP A 142 17.32 8.13 -9.61
N GLY A 143 16.99 7.93 -10.89
CA GLY A 143 17.54 6.84 -11.71
C GLY A 143 17.07 5.43 -11.35
N LYS A 144 16.28 5.27 -10.27
CA LYS A 144 15.88 3.98 -9.70
C LYS A 144 14.39 3.69 -9.92
N TYR A 145 14.07 2.41 -10.04
CA TYR A 145 12.73 1.91 -9.76
C TYR A 145 12.59 1.61 -8.27
N TRP A 146 11.37 1.76 -7.75
CA TRP A 146 11.08 1.70 -6.33
C TRP A 146 9.98 0.68 -6.03
N MET A 147 10.04 0.11 -4.84
CA MET A 147 9.10 -0.86 -4.32
C MET A 147 8.93 -0.59 -2.83
N SER A 148 7.70 -0.51 -2.35
CA SER A 148 7.44 -0.60 -0.92
C SER A 148 7.21 -2.07 -0.55
N TYR A 149 7.58 -2.48 0.65
CA TYR A 149 7.32 -3.84 1.11
C TYR A 149 7.01 -3.83 2.60
N PHE A 150 6.30 -4.83 3.10
CA PHE A 150 6.34 -5.09 4.54
C PHE A 150 7.33 -6.21 4.85
N GLY A 151 8.00 -6.07 5.98
CA GLY A 151 8.96 -7.04 6.46
C GLY A 151 8.87 -7.31 7.96
N GLY A 152 9.53 -8.38 8.39
CA GLY A 152 9.45 -8.88 9.75
C GLY A 152 10.43 -10.01 10.03
N GLU A 153 10.73 -10.17 11.31
CA GLU A 153 11.70 -11.14 11.81
C GLU A 153 11.06 -12.47 12.26
N ILE A 154 9.75 -12.47 12.49
CA ILE A 154 9.03 -13.63 13.02
C ILE A 154 8.53 -14.49 11.86
N SER A 155 8.80 -15.79 11.95
CA SER A 155 8.38 -16.73 10.92
C SER A 155 6.90 -17.11 11.02
N GLY A 156 6.36 -17.54 9.87
CA GLY A 156 4.98 -17.95 9.69
C GLY A 156 4.12 -16.88 9.05
N TYR A 157 2.86 -17.21 8.76
CA TYR A 157 1.94 -16.37 8.00
C TYR A 157 1.63 -15.03 8.71
N GLU A 158 2.11 -13.90 8.17
CA GLU A 158 1.91 -12.53 8.70
C GLU A 158 2.22 -12.34 10.19
N ARG A 159 3.19 -13.10 10.74
CA ARG A 159 3.43 -13.11 12.18
C ARG A 159 4.33 -11.97 12.65
N GLY A 160 4.07 -11.54 13.89
CA GLY A 160 4.88 -10.55 14.60
C GLY A 160 4.50 -9.11 14.27
N CYS A 161 5.39 -8.19 14.62
CA CYS A 161 5.28 -6.77 14.30
C CYS A 161 5.87 -6.53 12.91
N LEU A 162 5.02 -6.59 11.88
CA LEU A 162 5.42 -6.24 10.52
C LEU A 162 5.59 -4.72 10.40
N GLN A 163 6.57 -4.31 9.60
CA GLN A 163 7.00 -2.93 9.43
C GLN A 163 7.19 -2.64 7.95
N ILE A 164 7.03 -1.39 7.51
CA ILE A 164 7.17 -1.03 6.10
C ILE A 164 8.64 -0.71 5.79
N GLY A 165 9.19 -1.41 4.81
CA GLY A 165 10.48 -1.15 4.18
C GLY A 165 10.32 -0.54 2.79
N THR A 166 11.45 -0.16 2.20
CA THR A 166 11.54 0.28 0.81
C THR A 166 12.71 -0.43 0.14
N ALA A 167 12.51 -0.82 -1.12
CA ALA A 167 13.51 -1.43 -1.96
C ALA A 167 13.64 -0.65 -3.26
N TYR A 168 14.80 -0.74 -3.92
CA TYR A 168 15.04 -0.10 -5.20
C TYR A 168 15.92 -0.95 -6.11
N THR A 169 15.87 -0.66 -7.41
CA THR A 169 16.84 -1.20 -8.36
C THR A 169 17.19 -0.18 -9.44
N ILE A 170 18.44 -0.21 -9.89
CA ILE A 170 18.91 0.47 -11.12
C ILE A 170 18.88 -0.47 -12.34
N GLY A 171 18.59 -1.75 -12.11
CA GLY A 171 18.57 -2.81 -13.12
C GLY A 171 17.29 -2.85 -13.95
N ASP A 172 17.23 -3.83 -14.84
CA ASP A 172 16.09 -4.09 -15.71
C ASP A 172 14.97 -4.81 -14.95
N ILE A 173 13.92 -4.07 -14.58
CA ILE A 173 12.76 -4.62 -13.85
C ILE A 173 11.91 -5.58 -14.67
N THR A 174 12.22 -5.78 -15.96
CA THR A 174 11.64 -6.87 -16.76
C THR A 174 12.33 -8.21 -16.55
N LYS A 175 13.37 -8.27 -15.72
CA LYS A 175 14.11 -9.48 -15.33
C LYS A 175 13.92 -9.75 -13.84
N ALA A 176 13.80 -11.03 -13.49
CA ALA A 176 13.87 -11.46 -12.10
C ALA A 176 15.32 -11.31 -11.61
N HIS A 177 15.53 -10.38 -10.69
CA HIS A 177 16.80 -10.13 -10.03
C HIS A 177 16.51 -9.49 -8.66
N GLU A 178 17.39 -9.68 -7.69
CA GLU A 178 17.24 -9.10 -6.36
C GLU A 178 17.28 -7.56 -6.38
N TRP A 179 16.34 -6.96 -5.66
CA TRP A 179 16.31 -5.52 -5.43
C TRP A 179 17.12 -5.16 -4.19
N GLN A 180 17.68 -3.96 -4.18
CA GLN A 180 18.43 -3.46 -3.04
C GLN A 180 17.46 -2.97 -1.96
N VAL A 181 17.73 -3.35 -0.71
CA VAL A 181 16.91 -3.04 0.46
C VAL A 181 17.72 -2.27 1.51
N PHE A 182 17.06 -1.42 2.29
CA PHE A 182 17.70 -0.68 3.38
C PHE A 182 17.81 -1.55 4.66
N ASP A 183 18.74 -1.19 5.55
CA ASP A 183 18.99 -1.94 6.79
C ASP A 183 17.94 -1.74 7.88
N LYS A 184 17.02 -0.79 7.70
CA LYS A 184 15.96 -0.45 8.64
C LYS A 184 14.63 -0.23 7.89
N PRO A 185 13.48 -0.48 8.55
CA PRO A 185 12.20 -0.08 8.01
C PRO A 185 12.12 1.45 7.89
N VAL A 186 11.32 1.92 6.95
CA VAL A 186 11.03 3.36 6.75
C VAL A 186 9.83 3.83 7.57
N LEU A 187 8.95 2.92 7.99
CA LEU A 187 7.89 3.14 8.98
C LEU A 187 7.77 1.91 9.89
N SER A 188 7.52 2.13 11.18
CA SER A 188 7.30 1.08 12.16
C SER A 188 6.15 1.41 13.13
N PRO A 189 5.35 0.42 13.58
CA PRO A 189 4.46 0.57 14.74
C PRO A 189 5.18 1.06 16.01
N ARG A 190 6.50 0.80 16.09
CA ARG A 190 7.35 1.15 17.23
C ARG A 190 7.87 2.59 17.18
N ASP A 191 7.66 3.30 16.07
CA ASP A 191 8.06 4.70 15.98
C ASP A 191 7.32 5.53 17.04
N SER A 192 8.01 6.53 17.60
CA SER A 192 7.40 7.49 18.53
C SER A 192 6.24 8.25 17.87
N SER A 193 6.33 8.50 16.57
CA SER A 193 5.29 9.14 15.76
C SER A 193 4.15 8.22 15.31
N ALA A 194 4.22 6.91 15.58
CA ALA A 194 3.16 5.99 15.17
C ALA A 194 1.87 6.29 15.96
N ALA A 195 0.74 6.34 15.26
CA ALA A 195 -0.56 6.64 15.84
C ALA A 195 -1.33 5.36 16.25
N TRP A 196 -2.37 5.51 17.08
CA TRP A 196 -3.13 4.39 17.68
C TRP A 196 -3.58 3.31 16.68
N TRP A 197 -3.88 3.69 15.44
CA TRP A 197 -4.43 2.82 14.39
C TRP A 197 -3.40 1.89 13.75
N GLU A 198 -2.10 2.13 13.96
CA GLU A 198 -1.00 1.37 13.38
C GLU A 198 -0.04 0.77 14.43
N LYS A 199 -0.43 0.78 15.72
CA LYS A 199 0.45 0.36 16.83
C LYS A 199 0.66 -1.15 16.96
N ILE A 200 -0.12 -1.99 16.27
CA ILE A 200 0.01 -3.46 16.38
C ILE A 200 0.96 -3.99 15.30
N THR A 201 0.65 -3.75 14.03
CA THR A 201 1.40 -4.24 12.87
C THR A 201 1.00 -3.46 11.62
N GLN A 202 1.90 -3.35 10.64
CA GLN A 202 1.64 -2.71 9.33
C GLN A 202 1.59 -3.77 8.22
N TYR A 203 0.72 -3.59 7.23
CA TYR A 203 0.50 -4.55 6.15
C TYR A 203 0.90 -3.94 4.79
N LYS A 204 0.04 -4.08 3.78
CA LYS A 204 0.29 -3.61 2.41
C LYS A 204 0.49 -2.10 2.39
N SER A 205 1.44 -1.68 1.57
CA SER A 205 1.70 -0.28 1.24
C SER A 205 1.79 -0.13 -0.28
N PHE A 206 1.32 1.00 -0.79
CA PHE A 206 1.42 1.36 -2.20
C PHE A 206 1.76 2.84 -2.34
N VAL A 207 2.85 3.13 -3.05
CA VAL A 207 3.37 4.49 -3.21
C VAL A 207 3.09 5.01 -4.61
N ILE A 208 2.47 6.17 -4.69
CA ILE A 208 2.26 6.92 -5.93
C ILE A 208 3.10 8.20 -5.95
N LYS A 209 3.35 8.70 -7.16
CA LYS A 209 3.92 10.03 -7.39
C LYS A 209 2.81 11.03 -7.66
N ASP A 210 2.51 11.89 -6.71
CA ASP A 210 1.60 13.02 -6.92
C ASP A 210 2.35 14.20 -7.54
N LYS A 211 2.31 14.28 -8.88
CA LYS A 211 2.93 15.38 -9.64
C LYS A 211 2.41 16.76 -9.26
N LYS A 212 1.19 16.85 -8.70
CA LYS A 212 0.58 18.11 -8.26
C LYS A 212 0.88 18.46 -6.80
N LYS A 213 1.50 17.54 -6.05
CA LYS A 213 1.81 17.70 -4.62
C LYS A 213 0.61 18.22 -3.82
N LYS A 214 -0.58 17.63 -4.01
CA LYS A 214 -1.83 18.06 -3.36
C LYS A 214 -1.73 18.05 -1.83
N MET A 215 -0.88 17.18 -1.29
CA MET A 215 -0.61 17.08 0.14
C MET A 215 0.74 17.70 0.54
N GLY A 216 1.36 18.51 -0.33
CA GLY A 216 2.65 19.17 -0.12
C GLY A 216 3.88 18.31 -0.47
N PHE A 217 3.69 17.01 -0.73
CA PHE A 217 4.77 16.06 -1.00
C PHE A 217 4.60 15.38 -2.37
N PRO A 218 5.70 15.05 -3.08
CA PRO A 218 5.65 14.34 -4.34
C PRO A 218 5.31 12.85 -4.20
N PHE A 219 5.62 12.22 -3.06
CA PHE A 219 5.36 10.80 -2.85
C PHE A 219 4.33 10.59 -1.75
N VAL A 220 3.31 9.81 -2.08
CA VAL A 220 2.17 9.51 -1.21
C VAL A 220 2.05 8.00 -1.10
N MET A 221 2.23 7.49 0.11
CA MET A 221 2.01 6.09 0.44
C MET A 221 0.63 5.92 1.04
N PHE A 222 -0.18 5.05 0.45
CA PHE A 222 -1.38 4.52 1.10
C PHE A 222 -1.01 3.17 1.72
N TYR A 223 -1.37 2.95 2.98
CA TYR A 223 -1.06 1.71 3.67
C TYR A 223 -2.14 1.33 4.68
N ASN A 224 -2.38 0.03 4.84
CA ASN A 224 -3.20 -0.48 5.94
C ASN A 224 -2.35 -0.97 7.11
N ALA A 225 -2.89 -0.81 8.31
CA ALA A 225 -2.26 -1.23 9.55
C ALA A 225 -3.33 -1.57 10.60
N ALA A 226 -2.96 -2.37 11.60
CA ALA A 226 -3.83 -2.73 12.71
C ALA A 226 -3.52 -1.91 13.96
N GLY A 227 -4.60 -1.57 14.66
CA GLY A 227 -4.59 -0.83 15.92
C GLY A 227 -5.90 -0.97 16.68
N VAL A 228 -5.89 -0.57 17.95
CA VAL A 228 -7.08 -0.56 18.80
C VAL A 228 -7.63 0.86 18.84
N ASN A 229 -8.87 1.04 18.41
CA ASN A 229 -9.49 2.35 18.42
C ASN A 229 -9.76 2.80 19.88
N PRO A 230 -9.24 3.96 20.31
CA PRO A 230 -9.33 4.39 21.70
C PRO A 230 -10.75 4.78 22.14
N LYS A 231 -11.68 5.00 21.20
CA LYS A 231 -13.07 5.39 21.50
C LYS A 231 -13.98 4.19 21.73
N ASN A 232 -13.79 3.10 20.99
CA ASN A 232 -14.67 1.92 21.04
C ASN A 232 -13.95 0.61 21.40
N ASN A 233 -12.63 0.67 21.63
CA ASN A 233 -11.76 -0.46 21.98
C ASN A 233 -11.73 -1.59 20.92
N ILE A 234 -12.09 -1.31 19.67
CA ILE A 234 -12.10 -2.31 18.60
C ILE A 234 -10.72 -2.38 17.93
N LYS A 235 -10.12 -3.57 17.98
CA LYS A 235 -8.96 -3.95 17.16
C LYS A 235 -9.41 -4.16 15.72
N ALA A 236 -8.87 -3.38 14.79
CA ALA A 236 -9.16 -3.55 13.37
C ALA A 236 -8.03 -2.99 12.49
N GLU A 237 -8.05 -3.39 11.22
CA GLU A 237 -7.24 -2.77 10.18
C GLU A 237 -7.92 -1.52 9.62
N ARG A 238 -7.12 -0.49 9.33
CA ARG A 238 -7.57 0.81 8.79
C ARG A 238 -6.55 1.29 7.75
N ILE A 239 -6.92 2.23 6.88
CA ILE A 239 -6.01 2.79 5.87
C ILE A 239 -5.58 4.20 6.28
N GLY A 240 -4.28 4.47 6.19
CA GLY A 240 -3.70 5.79 6.36
C GLY A 240 -2.77 6.18 5.22
N ILE A 241 -2.20 7.38 5.36
CA ILE A 241 -1.29 8.00 4.41
C ILE A 241 0.05 8.32 5.08
N ALA A 242 1.15 8.06 4.40
CA ALA A 242 2.45 8.64 4.71
C ALA A 242 2.98 9.44 3.50
N LEU A 243 3.78 10.46 3.76
CA LEU A 243 4.22 11.46 2.80
C LEU A 243 5.75 11.57 2.79
N SER A 244 6.36 11.65 1.61
CA SER A 244 7.81 11.72 1.47
C SER A 244 8.25 12.63 0.31
N ASN A 245 9.44 13.22 0.44
CA ASN A 245 10.12 13.95 -0.62
C ASN A 245 11.13 13.10 -1.40
N ASP A 246 11.53 11.95 -0.87
CA ASP A 246 12.72 11.22 -1.34
C ASP A 246 12.59 9.68 -1.32
N MET A 247 11.40 9.15 -1.02
CA MET A 247 11.10 7.72 -0.90
C MET A 247 11.72 7.01 0.33
N ILE A 248 12.53 7.71 1.13
CA ILE A 248 13.29 7.12 2.24
C ILE A 248 12.81 7.66 3.58
N HIS A 249 12.57 8.97 3.68
CA HIS A 249 12.10 9.64 4.89
C HIS A 249 10.59 9.91 4.77
N TRP A 250 9.82 9.42 5.74
CA TRP A 250 8.36 9.43 5.67
C TRP A 250 7.73 10.10 6.89
N HIS A 251 6.71 10.91 6.64
CA HIS A 251 5.89 11.55 7.65
C HIS A 251 4.46 11.01 7.60
N ARG A 252 3.90 10.61 8.74
CA ARG A 252 2.47 10.24 8.79
C ARG A 252 1.60 11.46 8.51
N TYR A 253 0.55 11.27 7.74
CA TYR A 253 -0.47 12.30 7.58
C TYR A 253 -1.23 12.51 8.90
N VAL A 254 -1.36 13.77 9.30
CA VAL A 254 -1.91 14.14 10.62
C VAL A 254 -3.35 13.67 10.86
N ASN A 255 -4.14 13.53 9.80
CA ASN A 255 -5.54 13.10 9.88
C ASN A 255 -5.74 11.59 9.64
N ASN A 256 -4.70 10.78 9.84
CA ASN A 256 -4.85 9.33 9.78
C ASN A 256 -5.69 8.79 10.95
N PRO A 257 -6.40 7.67 10.77
CA PRO A 257 -6.61 6.96 9.49
C PRO A 257 -7.58 7.72 8.56
N VAL A 258 -7.39 7.56 7.25
CA VAL A 258 -8.23 8.21 6.22
C VAL A 258 -9.42 7.35 5.76
N ILE A 259 -9.37 6.04 6.01
CA ILE A 259 -10.51 5.12 5.85
C ILE A 259 -10.62 4.27 7.11
N ASP A 260 -11.78 4.35 7.76
CA ASP A 260 -12.15 3.62 8.97
C ASP A 260 -13.69 3.49 9.02
N HIS A 261 -14.22 2.27 8.99
CA HIS A 261 -15.64 1.98 9.17
C HIS A 261 -16.00 1.75 10.66
N ASN A 262 -15.18 2.26 11.58
CA ASN A 262 -15.20 2.02 13.04
C ASN A 262 -14.84 0.58 13.46
N GLU A 263 -15.23 -0.40 12.64
CA GLU A 263 -14.93 -1.83 12.79
C GLU A 263 -13.81 -2.31 11.86
N GLY A 264 -13.29 -1.44 10.99
CA GLY A 264 -12.16 -1.72 10.12
C GLY A 264 -12.33 -1.23 8.68
N ILE A 265 -11.61 -1.85 7.73
CA ILE A 265 -11.72 -1.56 6.29
C ILE A 265 -12.97 -2.21 5.67
N THR A 266 -13.55 -3.20 6.34
CA THR A 266 -14.75 -3.95 5.90
C THR A 266 -15.91 -3.71 6.83
#